data_AF-A0A6N8YTL7-F1
#
_entry.id   AF-A0A6N8YTL7-F1
#
_cell.length_a   1.000
_cell.length_b   1.000
_cell.length_c   1.000
_cell.angle_alpha   90.00
_cell.angle_beta   90.00
_cell.angle_gamma   90.00
#
_symmetry.space_group_name_H-M   'P 1'
#
loop_
_entity.id
_entity.type
_entity.pdbx_description
1 polymer ?
#
loop_
_entity_poly.entity_id
_entity_poly.type
_entity_poly.pdbx_seq_one_letter_code
_entity_poly.pdbx_strand_id
1 'polypeptide(L)'
;MMNLLNLGGVQNYQALDKWLDLAYMGTFLWVAWRWQGPVRTIAVALFAYRMVGVLAFEALGSREVLLAFPNVFEFWFVFVAGVRHYAPGYEFTMRRSLLWLVPVTLLKEFQEYALHGAQWLDNYRAVDVVVDIWRWVTRS
;
A
#
# COMPACT_ATOMS: atom_id res chain seq x y z
N MET A 1 5.83 40.69 -11.16
CA MET A 1 6.74 40.34 -12.28
C MET A 1 7.50 39.09 -11.89
N MET A 2 7.70 38.19 -12.87
CA MET A 2 8.15 36.81 -12.72
C MET A 2 9.47 36.61 -11.98
N ASN A 3 9.46 35.71 -10.99
CA ASN A 3 10.56 34.81 -10.66
C ASN A 3 9.99 33.39 -10.94
N LEU A 4 10.09 32.77 -12.12
CA LEU A 4 11.27 32.36 -12.91
C LEU A 4 12.26 31.45 -12.15
N LEU A 5 11.80 30.73 -11.13
CA LEU A 5 12.46 29.50 -10.67
C LEU A 5 11.62 28.31 -11.12
N ASN A 6 11.96 27.83 -12.32
CA ASN A 6 11.57 26.52 -12.83
C ASN A 6 12.21 25.47 -11.92
N LEU A 7 11.55 25.18 -10.79
CA LEU A 7 11.87 24.07 -9.90
C LEU A 7 11.49 22.75 -10.59
N GLY A 8 12.13 22.47 -11.73
CA GLY A 8 12.07 21.21 -12.47
C GLY A 8 12.58 20.00 -11.68
N GLY A 9 12.84 20.16 -10.37
CA GLY A 9 13.12 19.06 -9.44
C GLY A 9 11.86 18.44 -8.83
N VAL A 10 10.86 19.22 -8.42
CA VAL A 10 9.70 18.67 -7.68
C VAL A 10 8.68 18.01 -8.61
N GLN A 11 8.38 18.62 -9.76
CA GLN A 11 7.51 18.00 -10.77
C GLN A 11 8.14 16.72 -11.34
N ASN A 12 9.45 16.72 -11.59
CA ASN A 12 10.12 15.52 -12.09
C ASN A 12 10.09 14.40 -11.07
N TYR A 13 10.32 14.66 -9.79
CA TYR A 13 10.23 13.63 -8.74
C TYR A 13 8.80 13.09 -8.61
N GLN A 14 7.79 13.96 -8.59
CA GLN A 14 6.40 13.53 -8.47
C GLN A 14 5.91 12.76 -9.70
N ALA A 15 6.33 13.18 -10.90
CA ALA A 15 6.04 12.44 -12.12
C ALA A 15 6.78 11.09 -12.14
N LEU A 16 8.06 11.07 -11.78
CA LEU A 16 8.87 9.85 -11.71
C LEU A 16 8.27 8.86 -10.71
N ASP A 17 7.90 9.32 -9.51
CA ASP A 17 7.23 8.51 -8.49
C ASP A 17 5.94 7.87 -9.02
N LYS A 18 5.09 8.65 -9.71
CA LYS A 18 3.89 8.13 -10.38
C LYS A 18 4.20 7.08 -11.44
N TRP A 19 5.22 7.32 -12.27
CA TRP A 19 5.66 6.34 -13.29
C TRP A 19 6.21 5.07 -12.65
N LEU A 20 6.94 5.20 -11.53
CA LEU A 20 7.50 4.08 -10.79
C LEU A 20 6.39 3.22 -10.17
N ASP A 21 5.38 3.86 -9.57
CA ASP A 21 4.20 3.19 -9.01
C ASP A 21 3.43 2.42 -10.10
N LEU A 22 3.26 3.04 -11.27
CA LEU A 22 2.56 2.42 -12.39
C LEU A 22 3.37 1.28 -13.03
N ALA A 23 4.69 1.45 -13.15
CA ALA A 23 5.59 0.40 -13.63
C ALA A 23 5.60 -0.80 -12.66
N TYR A 24 5.71 -0.56 -11.35
CA TYR A 24 5.66 -1.58 -10.32
C TYR A 24 4.35 -2.37 -10.37
N MET A 25 3.20 -1.69 -10.36
CA MET A 25 1.90 -2.36 -10.50
C MET A 25 1.77 -3.11 -11.83
N GLY A 26 2.32 -2.56 -12.91
CA GLY A 26 2.37 -3.21 -14.22
C GLY A 26 3.14 -4.53 -14.20
N THR A 27 4.26 -4.61 -13.47
CA THR A 27 5.01 -5.87 -13.31
C THR A 27 4.21 -6.92 -12.54
N PHE A 28 3.45 -6.52 -11.52
CA PHE A 28 2.57 -7.43 -10.79
C PHE A 28 1.43 -7.93 -11.67
N LEU A 29 0.84 -7.06 -12.49
CA LEU A 29 -0.17 -7.48 -13.46
C LEU A 29 0.40 -8.47 -14.47
N TRP A 30 1.62 -8.23 -14.96
CA TRP A 30 2.32 -9.15 -15.87
C TRP A 30 2.49 -10.54 -15.25
N VAL A 31 2.89 -10.62 -13.98
CA VAL A 31 3.00 -11.89 -13.25
C VAL A 31 1.60 -12.52 -13.05
N ALA A 32 0.61 -11.72 -12.65
CA ALA A 32 -0.76 -12.19 -12.43
C ALA A 32 -1.41 -12.72 -13.72
N TRP A 33 -1.01 -12.21 -14.89
CA TRP A 33 -1.47 -12.70 -16.18
C TRP A 33 -1.09 -14.16 -16.43
N ARG A 34 0.05 -14.61 -15.87
CA ARG A 34 0.49 -16.01 -15.95
C ARG A 34 -0.33 -16.95 -15.07
N TRP A 35 -1.17 -16.41 -14.17
CA TRP A 35 -2.05 -17.23 -13.35
C TRP A 35 -3.29 -17.67 -14.13
N GLN A 36 -3.77 -18.88 -13.84
CA GLN A 36 -4.98 -19.42 -14.44
C GLN A 36 -6.13 -19.43 -13.43
N GLY A 37 -7.37 -19.38 -13.93
CA GLY A 37 -8.57 -19.44 -13.12
C GLY A 37 -9.04 -18.08 -12.55
N PRO A 38 -9.89 -18.09 -11.52
CA PRO A 38 -10.58 -16.90 -11.02
C PRO A 38 -9.64 -15.88 -10.36
N VAL A 39 -8.46 -16.33 -9.92
CA VAL A 39 -7.45 -15.48 -9.29
C VAL A 39 -6.92 -14.41 -10.25
N ARG A 40 -6.77 -14.76 -11.54
CA ARG A 40 -6.39 -13.81 -12.58
C ARG A 40 -7.44 -12.72 -12.73
N THR A 41 -8.72 -13.10 -12.81
CA THR A 41 -9.83 -12.16 -12.96
C THR A 41 -9.90 -11.19 -11.79
N ILE A 42 -9.72 -11.69 -10.56
CA ILE A 42 -9.68 -10.85 -9.36
C ILE A 42 -8.48 -9.91 -9.38
N ALA A 43 -7.29 -10.39 -9.74
CA ALA A 43 -6.09 -9.56 -9.84
C ALA A 43 -6.27 -8.43 -10.88
N VAL A 44 -6.82 -8.74 -12.06
CA VAL A 44 -7.13 -7.75 -13.10
C VAL A 44 -8.20 -6.77 -12.62
N ALA A 45 -9.25 -7.24 -11.95
CA ALA A 45 -10.31 -6.38 -11.42
C ALA A 45 -9.79 -5.42 -10.33
N LEU A 46 -8.95 -5.90 -9.42
CA LEU A 46 -8.32 -5.07 -8.38
C LEU A 46 -7.32 -4.06 -8.98
N PHE A 47 -6.58 -4.45 -10.02
CA PHE A 47 -5.74 -3.52 -10.77
C PHE A 47 -6.57 -2.44 -11.46
N ALA A 48 -7.67 -2.81 -12.12
CA ALA A 48 -8.58 -1.85 -12.74
C ALA A 48 -9.20 -0.90 -11.70
N TYR A 49 -9.62 -1.43 -10.54
CA TYR A 49 -10.08 -0.63 -9.42
C TYR A 49 -9.02 0.38 -8.94
N ARG A 50 -7.76 -0.04 -8.87
CA ARG A 50 -6.63 0.85 -8.51
C ARG A 50 -6.39 1.93 -9.57
N MET A 51 -6.49 1.60 -10.86
CA MET A 51 -6.38 2.58 -11.94
C MET A 51 -7.51 3.61 -11.91
N VAL A 52 -8.73 3.20 -11.58
CA VAL A 52 -9.84 4.14 -11.36
C VAL A 52 -9.53 5.09 -10.20
N GLY A 53 -8.97 4.60 -9.10
CA GLY A 53 -8.52 5.45 -7.99
C GLY A 53 -7.45 6.46 -8.39
N VAL A 54 -6.48 6.06 -9.24
CA VAL A 54 -5.44 6.97 -9.77
C VAL A 54 -6.04 8.03 -10.69
N LEU A 55 -6.95 7.65 -11.58
CA LEU A 55 -7.64 8.58 -12.47
C LEU A 55 -8.53 9.57 -11.68
N ALA A 56 -9.23 9.08 -10.65
CA ALA A 56 -10.02 9.91 -9.76
C ALA A 56 -9.12 10.88 -8.95
N PHE A 57 -7.97 10.41 -8.46
CA PHE A 57 -6.98 11.28 -7.82
C PHE A 57 -6.48 12.38 -8.76
N GLU A 58 -6.21 12.05 -10.02
CA GLU A 58 -5.77 13.04 -11.02
C GLU A 58 -6.85 14.07 -11.35
N ALA A 59 -8.13 13.67 -11.31
CA ALA A 59 -9.26 14.57 -11.54
C ALA A 59 -9.60 15.45 -10.31
N LEU A 60 -9.56 14.90 -9.09
CA LEU A 60 -9.92 15.64 -7.87
C LEU A 60 -8.73 16.33 -7.18
N GLY A 61 -7.50 15.86 -7.38
CA GLY A 61 -6.29 16.37 -6.74
C GLY A 61 -6.18 16.11 -5.24
N SER A 62 -7.12 15.36 -4.64
CA SER A 62 -7.16 15.11 -3.19
C SER A 62 -6.58 13.75 -2.83
N ARG A 63 -5.57 13.74 -1.94
CA ARG A 63 -4.92 12.52 -1.44
C ARG A 63 -5.87 11.59 -0.69
N GLU A 64 -7.00 12.11 -0.21
CA GLU A 64 -8.07 11.35 0.45
C GLU A 64 -8.70 10.30 -0.49
N VAL A 65 -8.73 10.56 -1.80
CA VAL A 65 -9.19 9.57 -2.79
C VAL A 65 -8.25 8.36 -2.81
N LEU A 66 -6.95 8.54 -2.62
CA LEU A 66 -6.01 7.40 -2.56
C LEU A 66 -6.19 6.57 -1.27
N LEU A 67 -6.64 7.18 -0.18
CA LEU A 67 -6.99 6.47 1.06
C LEU A 67 -8.29 5.68 0.92
N ALA A 68 -9.28 6.21 0.19
CA ALA A 68 -10.52 5.52 -0.10
C ALA A 68 -10.36 4.35 -1.10
N PHE A 69 -9.31 4.37 -1.92
CA PHE A 69 -8.93 3.32 -2.85
C PHE A 69 -7.61 2.66 -2.43
N PRO A 70 -7.55 2.00 -1.26
CA PRO A 70 -6.32 1.40 -0.77
C PRO A 70 -5.82 0.35 -1.76
N ASN A 71 -4.49 0.18 -1.85
CA ASN A 71 -3.87 -0.82 -2.71
C ASN A 71 -4.15 -2.26 -2.20
N VAL A 72 -5.37 -2.76 -2.38
CA VAL A 72 -5.77 -4.14 -2.04
C VAL A 72 -5.19 -5.13 -3.05
N PHE A 73 -4.91 -4.67 -4.28
CA PHE A 73 -4.27 -5.44 -5.33
C PHE A 73 -2.93 -6.02 -4.89
N GLU A 74 -2.05 -5.22 -4.30
CA GLU A 74 -0.74 -5.67 -3.86
C GLU A 74 -0.81 -6.76 -2.77
N PHE A 75 -1.66 -6.56 -1.77
CA PHE A 75 -1.86 -7.57 -0.71
C PHE A 75 -2.44 -8.87 -1.27
N TRP A 76 -3.43 -8.75 -2.18
CA TRP A 76 -3.98 -9.92 -2.88
C TRP A 76 -2.91 -10.63 -3.71
N PHE A 77 -2.08 -9.88 -4.43
CA PHE A 77 -1.01 -10.41 -5.26
C PHE A 77 0.01 -11.18 -4.42
N VAL A 78 0.51 -10.60 -3.34
CA VAL A 78 1.48 -11.25 -2.44
C VAL A 78 0.87 -12.48 -1.77
N PHE A 79 -0.38 -12.41 -1.34
CA PHE A 79 -1.08 -13.57 -0.76
C PHE A 79 -1.17 -14.73 -1.76
N VAL A 80 -1.63 -14.47 -2.98
CA VAL A 80 -1.74 -15.49 -4.03
C VAL A 80 -0.36 -16.05 -4.38
N ALA A 81 0.63 -15.17 -4.57
CA ALA A 81 2.00 -15.57 -4.87
C ALA A 81 2.57 -16.46 -3.77
N GLY A 82 2.35 -16.10 -2.50
CA GLY A 82 2.75 -16.87 -1.33
C GLY A 82 2.07 -18.23 -1.28
N VAL A 83 0.74 -18.29 -1.40
CA VAL A 83 0.00 -19.57 -1.41
C VAL A 83 0.46 -20.46 -2.55
N ARG A 84 0.69 -19.91 -3.74
CA ARG A 84 1.16 -20.71 -4.89
C ARG A 84 2.60 -21.21 -4.71
N HIS A 85 3.43 -20.45 -4.00
CA HIS A 85 4.80 -20.84 -3.70
C HIS A 85 4.88 -21.91 -2.60
N TYR A 86 4.13 -21.73 -1.51
CA TYR A 86 4.16 -22.61 -0.34
C TYR A 86 3.18 -23.80 -0.42
N ALA A 87 2.10 -23.68 -1.19
CA ALA A 87 1.05 -24.68 -1.34
C ALA A 87 0.61 -24.82 -2.82
N PRO A 88 1.47 -25.35 -3.71
CA PRO A 88 1.21 -25.43 -5.15
C PRO A 88 -0.02 -26.28 -5.53
N GLY A 89 -0.49 -27.16 -4.63
CA GLY A 89 -1.70 -27.98 -4.83
C GLY A 89 -3.02 -27.31 -4.41
N TYR A 90 -3.00 -26.05 -3.97
CA TYR A 90 -4.21 -25.37 -3.49
C TYR A 90 -5.05 -24.82 -4.65
N GLU A 91 -6.26 -25.34 -4.82
CA GLU A 91 -7.18 -24.86 -5.86
C GLU A 91 -7.97 -23.62 -5.40
N PHE A 92 -7.74 -22.52 -6.12
CA PHE A 92 -8.49 -21.29 -5.95
C PHE A 92 -9.82 -21.34 -6.72
N THR A 93 -10.90 -21.62 -6.02
CA THR A 93 -12.27 -21.40 -6.53
C THR A 93 -12.71 -19.95 -6.32
N MET A 94 -13.54 -19.39 -7.21
CA MET A 94 -14.02 -17.99 -7.13
C MET A 94 -14.58 -17.62 -5.75
N ARG A 95 -15.39 -18.51 -5.16
CA ARG A 95 -15.95 -18.31 -3.80
C ARG A 95 -14.88 -18.28 -2.71
N ARG A 96 -13.88 -19.17 -2.79
CA ARG A 96 -12.77 -19.21 -1.82
C ARG A 96 -11.89 -17.97 -1.97
N SER A 97 -11.64 -17.51 -3.19
CA SER A 97 -10.86 -16.30 -3.44
C SER A 97 -11.53 -15.05 -2.86
N LEU A 98 -12.84 -14.90 -3.05
CA LEU A 98 -13.61 -13.82 -2.42
C LEU A 98 -13.62 -13.92 -0.89
N LEU A 99 -13.72 -15.13 -0.35
CA LEU A 99 -13.62 -15.38 1.09
C LEU A 99 -12.26 -14.98 1.66
N TRP A 100 -11.16 -15.20 0.93
CA TRP A 100 -9.80 -14.81 1.33
C TRP A 100 -9.53 -13.31 1.18
N LEU A 101 -10.25 -12.62 0.30
CA LEU A 101 -10.16 -11.18 0.12
C LEU A 101 -10.52 -10.41 1.40
N VAL A 102 -11.52 -10.89 2.15
CA VAL A 102 -11.96 -10.29 3.43
C VAL A 102 -10.86 -10.30 4.49
N PRO A 103 -10.28 -11.45 4.91
CA PRO A 103 -9.22 -11.46 5.91
C PRO A 103 -7.93 -10.80 5.41
N VAL A 104 -7.60 -10.85 4.12
CA VAL A 104 -6.43 -10.12 3.58
C VAL A 104 -6.60 -8.61 3.72
N THR A 105 -7.80 -8.10 3.44
CA THR A 105 -8.10 -6.67 3.60
C THR A 105 -8.11 -6.28 5.09
N LEU A 106 -8.72 -7.09 5.95
CA LEU A 106 -8.70 -6.87 7.40
C LEU A 106 -7.28 -6.92 7.98
N LEU A 107 -6.44 -7.82 7.50
CA LEU A 107 -5.04 -7.92 7.93
C LEU A 107 -4.24 -6.67 7.53
N LYS A 108 -4.53 -6.10 6.36
CA LYS A 108 -3.96 -4.81 5.92
C LYS A 108 -4.35 -3.68 6.87
N GLU A 109 -5.65 -3.51 7.11
CA GLU A 109 -6.16 -2.47 8.03
C GLU A 109 -5.57 -2.64 9.43
N PHE A 110 -5.45 -3.88 9.92
CA PHE A 110 -4.80 -4.19 11.18
C PHE A 110 -3.31 -3.84 11.17
N GLN A 111 -2.57 -4.13 10.10
CA GLN A 111 -1.16 -3.75 9.98
C GLN A 111 -0.99 -2.23 10.02
N GLU A 112 -1.84 -1.49 9.31
CA GLU A 112 -1.82 -0.03 9.27
C GLU A 112 -2.17 0.58 10.63
N TYR A 113 -3.14 -0.02 11.32
CA TYR A 113 -3.48 0.32 12.69
C TYR A 113 -2.36 -0.02 13.68
N ALA A 114 -1.70 -1.16 13.53
CA ALA A 114 -0.56 -1.56 14.36
C ALA A 114 0.64 -0.65 14.15
N LEU A 115 0.91 -0.19 12.92
CA LEU A 115 1.97 0.77 12.61
C LEU A 115 1.68 2.16 13.20
N HIS A 116 0.45 2.68 13.06
CA HIS A 116 0.06 3.94 13.68
C HIS A 116 -0.03 3.85 15.22
N GLY A 117 -0.51 2.73 15.75
CA GLY A 117 -0.56 2.44 17.19
C GLY A 117 0.83 2.24 17.79
N ALA A 118 1.76 1.63 17.06
CA ALA A 118 3.17 1.54 17.45
C ALA A 118 3.88 2.90 17.39
N GLN A 119 3.57 3.74 16.40
CA GLN A 119 4.04 5.13 16.37
C GLN A 119 3.51 5.96 17.55
N TRP A 120 2.28 5.70 17.99
CA TRP A 120 1.73 6.27 19.22
C TRP A 120 2.53 5.79 20.44
N LEU A 121 2.84 4.49 20.54
CA LEU A 121 3.70 3.94 21.60
C LEU A 121 5.15 4.47 21.55
N ASP A 122 5.70 4.74 20.37
CA ASP A 122 7.03 5.36 20.23
C ASP A 122 7.05 6.80 20.74
N ASN A 123 5.95 7.55 20.60
CA ASN A 123 5.81 8.84 21.28
C ASN A 123 5.82 8.67 22.80
N TYR A 124 5.15 7.67 23.37
CA TYR A 124 5.22 7.41 24.83
C TYR A 124 6.62 7.00 25.27
N ARG A 125 7.29 6.11 24.51
CA ARG A 125 8.66 5.68 24.82
C ARG A 125 9.67 6.83 24.70
N ALA A 126 9.55 7.67 23.69
CA ALA A 126 10.42 8.83 23.51
C ALA A 126 10.23 9.84 24.65
N VAL A 127 8.98 10.08 25.09
CA VAL A 127 8.68 10.95 26.22
C VAL A 127 9.23 10.37 27.53
N ASP A 128 9.07 9.07 27.77
CA ASP A 128 9.62 8.41 28.97
C ASP A 128 11.16 8.44 28.99
N VAL A 129 11.81 8.18 27.85
CA VAL A 129 13.28 8.25 27.74
C VAL A 129 13.79 9.69 27.97
N VAL A 130 13.11 10.69 27.43
CA VAL A 130 13.47 12.11 27.67
C VAL A 130 13.24 12.49 29.13
N VAL A 131 12.17 12.02 29.76
CA VAL A 131 11.89 12.25 31.19
C VAL A 131 12.93 11.60 32.08
N ASP A 132 13.37 10.38 31.76
CA ASP A 132 14.41 9.68 32.53
C ASP A 132 15.80 10.32 32.36
N ILE A 133 16.15 10.75 31.15
CA ILE A 133 17.38 11.53 30.91
C ILE A 133 17.33 12.87 31.65
N TRP A 134 16.20 13.58 31.59
CA TRP A 134 16.03 14.86 32.27
C TRP A 134 16.15 14.72 33.80
N ARG A 135 15.55 13.68 34.38
CA ARG A 135 15.69 13.35 35.81
C ARG A 135 17.10 12.94 36.20
N TRP A 136 17.84 12.30 35.31
CA TRP A 136 19.24 11.94 35.55
C TRP A 136 20.12 13.19 35.57
N VAL A 137 19.94 14.11 34.61
CA VAL A 137 20.70 15.37 34.52
C VAL A 137 20.38 16.32 35.67
N THR A 138 19.14 16.38 36.15
CA THR A 138 18.75 17.26 37.27
C THR A 138 19.05 16.68 38.65
N ARG A 139 19.56 15.44 38.74
CA ARG A 139 20.01 14.80 40.00
C ARG A 139 21.52 14.87 40.25
N SER A 140 22.28 15.51 39.37
CA SER A 140 23.71 15.84 39.54
C SER A 140 23.90 17.34 39.74
#